data_AF-A0A0P9DRN9-F1
#
_entry.id   AF-A0A0P9DRN9-F1
#
_cell.length_a   1.000
_cell.length_b   1.000
_cell.length_c   1.000
_cell.angle_alpha   90.00
_cell.angle_beta   90.00
_cell.angle_gamma   90.00
#
_symmetry.space_group_name_H-M   'P 1'
#
loop_
_entity.id
_entity.type
_entity.pdbx_description
1 polymer ?
#
loop_
_entity_poly.entity_id
_entity_poly.type
_entity_poly.pdbx_seq_one_letter_code
_entity_poly.pdbx_strand_id
1 'polypeptide(L)'
;MLVMLEKVKEDGIVTLNHLVELASYDLSKYNGRDINENGLFVVDLGRWRVNQYDWNAPAQHFWRSVIQAYSNQNYTETIREDIKGPSQEFSNHEM
;
A
#
# COMPACT_ATOMS: atom_id res chain seq x y z
N MET A 1 -15.45 12.20 15.84
CA MET A 1 -13.99 12.20 15.63
C MET A 1 -13.74 12.59 14.19
N LEU A 2 -13.10 13.73 13.94
CA LEU A 2 -12.75 14.18 12.60
C LEU A 2 -11.34 13.68 12.28
N VAL A 3 -11.17 13.01 11.14
CA VAL A 3 -9.87 12.56 10.63
C VAL A 3 -9.44 13.56 9.56
N MET A 4 -8.25 14.14 9.72
CA MET A 4 -7.65 15.08 8.77
C MET A 4 -6.54 14.35 8.03
N LEU A 5 -6.54 14.43 6.70
CA LEU A 5 -5.45 13.88 5.88
C LEU A 5 -4.34 14.92 5.76
N GLU A 6 -3.13 14.54 6.15
CA GLU A 6 -1.92 15.35 5.95
C GLU A 6 -1.00 14.65 4.95
N LYS A 7 -0.41 15.42 4.03
CA LYS A 7 0.59 14.91 3.11
C LYS A 7 1.87 14.62 3.88
N VAL A 8 2.39 13.40 3.75
CA VAL A 8 3.67 13.01 4.31
C VAL A 8 4.79 13.87 3.70
N LYS A 9 5.57 14.52 4.55
CA LYS A 9 6.80 15.24 4.20
C LYS A 9 7.96 14.24 4.12
N GLU A 10 9.09 14.64 3.55
CA GLU A 10 10.25 13.74 3.34
C GLU A 10 10.72 13.05 4.64
N ASP A 11 10.69 13.74 5.78
CA ASP A 11 11.02 13.21 7.09
C ASP A 11 10.04 12.14 7.59
N GLY A 12 8.78 12.19 7.15
CA GLY A 12 7.75 11.21 7.49
C GLY A 12 7.78 9.93 6.65
N ILE A 13 8.59 9.87 5.58
CA ILE A 13 8.69 8.67 4.71
C ILE A 13 9.20 7.47 5.51
N VAL A 14 10.16 7.68 6.40
CA VAL A 14 10.69 6.62 7.27
C VAL A 14 9.60 6.07 8.18
N THR A 15 8.80 6.93 8.79
CA THR A 15 7.66 6.53 9.62
C THR A 15 6.61 5.77 8.81
N LEU A 16 6.29 6.24 7.60
CA LEU A 16 5.37 5.55 6.71
C LEU A 16 5.85 4.14 6.37
N ASN A 17 7.15 3.98 6.07
CA ASN A 17 7.74 2.66 5.81
C ASN A 17 7.58 1.72 7.00
N HIS A 18 7.87 2.18 8.22
CA HIS A 18 7.69 1.36 9.43
C HIS A 18 6.23 0.95 9.65
N LEU A 19 5.26 1.82 9.35
CA LEU A 19 3.83 1.50 9.45
C LEU A 19 3.41 0.48 8.38
N VAL A 20 3.96 0.57 7.17
CA VAL A 20 3.72 -0.40 6.10
C VAL A 20 4.35 -1.76 6.43
N GLU A 21 5.54 -1.78 7.03
CA GLU A 21 6.18 -2.99 7.54
C GLU A 21 5.34 -3.66 8.63
N LEU A 22 4.87 -2.88 9.60
CA LEU A 22 4.00 -3.36 10.68
C LEU A 22 2.70 -3.97 10.12
N ALA A 23 2.04 -3.27 9.19
CA ALA A 23 0.84 -3.79 8.53
C ALA A 23 1.12 -5.06 7.72
N SER A 24 2.27 -5.13 7.05
CA SER A 24 2.69 -6.31 6.29
C SER A 24 2.95 -7.52 7.19
N TYR A 25 3.53 -7.29 8.37
CA TYR A 25 3.71 -8.31 9.40
C TYR A 25 2.37 -8.85 9.92
N ASP A 26 1.43 -7.97 10.28
CA ASP A 26 0.11 -8.40 10.77
C ASP A 26 -0.67 -9.23 9.75
N LEU A 27 -0.47 -8.95 8.46
CA LEU A 27 -1.08 -9.66 7.34
C LEU A 27 -0.32 -10.93 6.94
N SER A 28 0.91 -11.12 7.42
CA SER A 28 1.79 -12.22 7.00
C SER A 28 1.20 -13.59 7.35
N LYS A 29 0.46 -13.66 8.47
CA LYS A 29 -0.32 -14.84 8.90
C LYS A 29 -1.35 -15.35 7.89
N TYR A 30 -1.74 -14.53 6.92
CA TYR A 30 -2.71 -14.88 5.89
C TYR A 30 -2.09 -15.18 4.52
N ASN A 31 -0.80 -14.91 4.34
CA ASN A 31 -0.11 -15.09 3.05
C ASN A 31 1.17 -15.92 3.14
N GLY A 32 1.53 -16.42 4.33
CA GLY A 32 2.67 -17.31 4.55
C GLY A 32 4.03 -16.62 4.50
N ARG A 33 4.07 -15.27 4.55
CA ARG A 33 5.34 -14.54 4.69
C ARG A 33 5.85 -14.62 6.13
N ASP A 34 7.13 -14.89 6.24
CA ASP A 34 7.83 -14.99 7.53
C ASP A 34 9.29 -14.54 7.37
N ILE A 35 10.02 -14.59 8.47
CA ILE A 35 11.45 -14.30 8.57
C ILE A 35 12.25 -15.29 7.71
N ASN A 36 13.18 -14.79 6.89
CA ASN A 36 14.08 -15.64 6.09
C ASN A 36 15.21 -16.26 6.93
N GLU A 37 16.03 -17.08 6.29
CA GLU A 37 17.20 -17.75 6.88
C GLU A 37 18.21 -16.80 7.56
N ASN A 38 18.20 -15.50 7.23
CA ASN A 38 19.09 -14.48 7.79
C ASN A 38 18.44 -13.69 8.95
N GLY A 39 17.26 -14.09 9.41
CA GLY A 39 16.57 -13.38 10.49
C GLY A 39 15.89 -12.08 10.06
N LEU A 40 15.73 -11.86 8.75
CA LEU A 40 15.07 -10.67 8.21
C LEU A 40 13.62 -10.97 7.83
N PHE A 41 12.69 -10.13 8.29
CA PHE A 41 11.33 -10.15 7.76
C PHE A 41 11.39 -9.77 6.29
N VAL A 42 10.98 -10.68 5.41
CA VAL A 42 11.06 -10.44 3.96
C VAL A 42 9.95 -9.48 3.58
N VAL A 43 10.31 -8.21 3.57
CA VAL A 43 9.58 -7.12 2.94
C VAL A 43 9.87 -7.18 1.43
N ASP A 44 9.80 -8.38 0.82
CA ASP A 44 9.70 -8.50 -0.64
C ASP A 44 8.26 -8.14 -0.99
N LEU A 45 8.05 -6.83 -1.02
CA LEU A 45 6.84 -6.16 -1.39
C LEU A 45 6.68 -6.28 -2.92
N GLY A 46 6.74 -7.48 -3.48
CA GLY A 46 6.78 -7.78 -4.91
C GLY A 46 5.78 -6.99 -5.75
N ARG A 47 4.61 -7.58 -6.07
CA ARG A 47 3.50 -6.85 -6.70
C ARG A 47 2.37 -6.63 -5.71
N TRP A 48 1.95 -5.39 -5.56
CA TRP A 48 0.84 -4.98 -4.70
C TRP A 48 -0.40 -4.70 -5.53
N ARG A 49 -1.56 -5.02 -4.95
CA ARG A 49 -2.88 -4.62 -5.44
C ARG A 49 -3.71 -4.08 -4.29
N VAL A 50 -4.18 -2.85 -4.41
CA VAL A 50 -5.04 -2.20 -3.41
C VAL A 50 -6.45 -2.02 -3.99
N ASN A 51 -7.36 -2.86 -3.50
CA ASN A 51 -8.77 -2.85 -3.85
C ASN A 51 -9.53 -1.86 -2.98
N GLN A 52 -10.30 -0.96 -3.60
CA GLN A 52 -11.05 0.08 -2.90
C GLN A 52 -12.53 -0.09 -3.17
N TYR A 53 -13.37 0.19 -2.17
CA TYR A 53 -14.82 0.25 -2.36
C TYR A 53 -15.21 1.52 -3.14
N ASP A 54 -16.12 1.38 -4.11
CA ASP A 54 -16.66 2.44 -4.96
C ASP A 54 -17.30 3.59 -4.16
N TRP A 55 -18.01 3.27 -3.08
CA TRP A 55 -18.68 4.24 -2.22
C TRP A 55 -17.75 4.96 -1.23
N ASN A 56 -16.52 4.49 -1.03
CA ASN A 56 -15.62 5.06 -0.03
C ASN A 56 -14.67 6.10 -0.65
N ALA A 57 -15.23 7.22 -1.10
CA ALA A 57 -14.47 8.31 -1.69
C ALA A 57 -13.30 8.82 -0.81
N PRO A 58 -13.44 8.97 0.53
CA PRO A 58 -12.31 9.35 1.38
C PRO A 58 -11.14 8.36 1.32
N ALA A 59 -11.41 7.05 1.36
CA ALA A 59 -10.36 6.05 1.24
C ALA A 59 -9.73 6.05 -0.15
N GLN A 60 -10.51 6.30 -1.21
CA GLN A 60 -9.95 6.40 -2.55
C GLN A 60 -8.97 7.57 -2.70
N HIS A 61 -9.33 8.74 -2.18
CA HIS A 61 -8.43 9.89 -2.19
C HIS A 61 -7.15 9.62 -1.37
N PHE A 62 -7.29 8.96 -0.23
CA PHE A 62 -6.16 8.55 0.59
C PHE A 62 -5.22 7.60 -0.17
N TRP A 63 -5.73 6.49 -0.70
CA TRP A 63 -4.91 5.47 -1.37
C TRP A 63 -4.27 5.98 -2.65
N ARG A 64 -4.97 6.80 -3.45
CA ARG A 64 -4.37 7.48 -4.61
C ARG A 64 -3.15 8.31 -4.20
N SER A 65 -3.28 9.11 -3.14
CA SER A 65 -2.20 9.98 -2.67
C SER A 65 -1.01 9.17 -2.13
N VAL A 66 -1.28 8.15 -1.33
CA VAL A 66 -0.23 7.30 -0.71
C VAL A 66 0.51 6.51 -1.77
N ILE A 67 -0.21 5.80 -2.66
CA ILE A 67 0.41 4.94 -3.67
C ILE A 67 1.19 5.78 -4.68
N GLN A 68 0.65 6.93 -5.11
CA GLN A 68 1.36 7.84 -6.01
C GLN A 68 2.69 8.31 -5.41
N ALA A 69 2.71 8.69 -4.13
CA ALA A 69 3.93 9.12 -3.46
C ALA A 69 4.92 7.96 -3.26
N TYR A 70 4.40 6.80 -2.84
CA TYR A 70 5.21 5.63 -2.51
C TYR A 70 5.86 4.98 -3.74
N SER A 71 5.11 4.82 -4.83
CA SER A 71 5.63 4.19 -6.04
C SER A 71 6.37 5.17 -6.96
N ASN A 72 6.55 6.43 -6.54
CA ASN A 72 7.04 7.52 -7.39
C ASN A 72 6.27 7.56 -8.74
N GLN A 73 4.94 7.49 -8.65
CA GLN A 73 4.00 7.44 -9.77
C GLN A 73 4.03 6.15 -10.62
N ASN A 74 4.84 5.14 -10.26
CA ASN A 74 4.88 3.85 -10.95
C ASN A 74 3.77 2.91 -10.45
N TYR A 75 2.52 3.22 -10.78
CA TYR A 75 1.37 2.36 -10.52
C TYR A 75 0.36 2.42 -11.66
N THR A 76 -0.50 1.40 -11.75
CA THR A 76 -1.67 1.40 -12.64
C THR A 76 -2.95 1.43 -11.81
N GLU A 77 -4.00 2.09 -12.31
CA GLU A 77 -5.33 2.06 -11.71
C GLU A 77 -6.33 1.50 -12.73
N THR A 78 -7.11 0.50 -12.34
CA THR A 78 -8.18 -0.08 -13.16
C THR A 78 -9.50 -0.09 -12.39
N ILE A 79 -10.62 0.09 -13.08
CA ILE A 79 -11.94 -0.18 -12.51
C ILE A 79 -12.18 -1.68 -12.59
N ARG A 80 -12.49 -2.30 -11.46
CA ARG A 80 -12.71 -3.74 -11.41
C ARG A 80 -14.00 -4.12 -12.12
N GLU A 81 -13.99 -5.27 -12.79
CA GLU A 81 -15.16 -5.82 -13.50
C GLU A 81 -16.37 -6.05 -12.59
N ASP A 82 -16.14 -6.32 -11.30
CA ASP A 82 -17.19 -6.50 -10.29
C ASP A 82 -17.79 -5.17 -9.80
N ILE A 83 -17.42 -4.03 -10.40
CA ILE A 83 -17.92 -2.65 -10.12
C ILE A 83 -17.68 -2.20 -8.67
N LYS A 84 -16.95 -2.97 -7.86
CA LYS A 84 -16.74 -2.65 -6.45
C LYS A 84 -15.72 -1.54 -6.21
N GLY A 85 -15.33 -0.79 -7.24
CA GLY A 85 -14.43 0.37 -7.15
C GLY A 85 -13.07 0.17 -7.83
N PRO A 86 -12.15 1.13 -7.69
CA PRO A 86 -10.85 1.08 -8.33
C PRO A 86 -9.92 0.06 -7.65
N SER A 87 -8.97 -0.44 -8.45
CA SER A 87 -7.87 -1.29 -8.03
C SER A 87 -6.56 -0.65 -8.50
N GLN A 88 -5.64 -0.40 -7.56
CA GLN A 88 -4.32 0.15 -7.88
C GLN A 88 -3.25 -0.91 -7.74
N GLU A 89 -2.38 -1.06 -8.75
CA GLU A 89 -1.29 -2.04 -8.77
C GLU A 89 0.07 -1.37 -8.91
N PHE A 90 1.06 -1.80 -8.14
CA PHE A 90 2.43 -1.30 -8.19
C PHE A 90 3.44 -2.38 -7.78
N SER A 91 4.71 -2.17 -8.12
CA SER A 91 5.81 -3.07 -7.79
C SER A 91 6.93 -2.30 -7.11
N ASN A 92 7.57 -2.92 -6.11
CA ASN A 92 8.76 -2.37 -5.47
C ASN A 92 10.07 -2.82 -6.11
N HIS A 93 10.00 -3.72 -7.10
CA HIS A 93 11.10 -4.00 -8.00
C HIS A 93 10.97 -3.14 -9.25
N GLU A 94 12.08 -2.53 -9.69
CA GLU A 94 12.21 -2.01 -11.05
C GLU A 94 11.77 -3.10 -12.04
N MET A 95 10.93 -2.73 -13.01
CA MET A 95 10.51 -3.61 -14.10
C MET A 95 11.65 -3.84 -15.09
#